data_AF-A0A9E2CJK3-F1
#
_entry.id   AF-A0A9E2CJK3-F1
#
_cell.length_a   1.000
_cell.length_b   1.000
_cell.length_c   1.000
_cell.angle_alpha   90.00
_cell.angle_beta   90.00
_cell.angle_gamma   90.00
#
_symmetry.space_group_name_H-M   'P 1'
#
loop_
_entity.id
_entity.type
_entity.pdbx_description
1 polymer ?
#
loop_
_entity_poly.entity_id
_entity_poly.type
_entity_poly.pdbx_seq_one_letter_code
_entity_poly.pdbx_strand_id
1 'polypeptide(L)'
;MLTAIGQYVGGRIVTAVLVVASAGAVIWFWKHPEHLQAIWQIVKYGIAWLAFVIVLPWATFFVTPWVVARDSNLAAALMLIGYLLVDVLVAFWMIGSVSSHNALTWVVLLLGFLSAGIYNLKACEFQASRLEDG
;
A
#
# COMPACT_ATOMS: atom_id res chain seq x y z
N MET A 1 -16.63 14.41 -13.75
CA MET A 1 -16.09 13.64 -14.91
C MET A 1 -14.57 13.43 -14.82
N LEU A 2 -13.75 14.47 -14.65
CA LEU A 2 -12.28 14.33 -14.52
C LEU A 2 -11.84 13.46 -13.33
N THR A 3 -12.54 13.52 -12.20
CA THR A 3 -12.30 12.68 -11.01
C THR A 3 -12.57 11.20 -11.29
N ALA A 4 -13.67 10.88 -11.97
CA ALA A 4 -14.00 9.51 -12.35
C ALA A 4 -13.02 8.94 -13.39
N ILE A 5 -12.59 9.76 -14.34
CA ILE A 5 -11.56 9.40 -15.32
C ILE A 5 -10.21 9.20 -14.62
N GLY A 6 -9.84 10.08 -13.69
CA GLY A 6 -8.60 9.97 -12.90
C GLY A 6 -8.56 8.71 -12.04
N GLN A 7 -9.65 8.37 -11.35
CA GLN A 7 -9.75 7.12 -10.58
C GLN A 7 -9.72 5.88 -11.47
N TYR A 8 -10.39 5.91 -12.63
CA TYR A 8 -10.44 4.78 -13.56
C TYR A 8 -9.10 4.54 -14.25
N VAL A 9 -8.47 5.61 -14.74
CA VAL A 9 -7.16 5.56 -15.40
C VAL A 9 -6.07 5.24 -14.38
N GLY A 10 -6.10 5.86 -13.19
CA GLY A 10 -5.19 5.56 -12.09
C GLY A 10 -5.25 4.10 -11.66
N GLY A 11 -6.46 3.57 -11.42
CA GLY A 11 -6.64 2.16 -11.06
C GLY A 11 -6.12 1.18 -12.12
N ARG A 12 -6.36 1.46 -13.41
CA ARG A 12 -5.86 0.63 -14.51
C ARG A 12 -4.35 0.70 -14.68
N ILE A 13 -3.77 1.89 -14.57
CA ILE A 13 -2.31 2.07 -14.64
C ILE A 13 -1.65 1.34 -13.48
N VAL A 14 -2.15 1.51 -12.26
CA VAL A 14 -1.59 0.81 -11.10
C VAL A 14 -1.73 -0.69 -11.31
N THR A 15 -2.89 -1.20 -11.70
CA THR A 15 -3.08 -2.64 -11.96
C THR A 15 -2.11 -3.16 -13.03
N ALA A 16 -1.89 -2.43 -14.13
CA ALA A 16 -0.95 -2.84 -15.17
C ALA A 16 0.50 -2.89 -14.64
N VAL A 17 0.91 -1.86 -13.88
CA VAL A 17 2.21 -1.84 -13.21
C VAL A 17 2.35 -3.01 -12.24
N LEU A 18 1.29 -3.31 -11.47
CA LEU A 18 1.27 -4.42 -10.53
C LEU A 18 1.48 -5.76 -11.23
N VAL A 19 0.79 -5.99 -12.35
CA VAL A 19 0.88 -7.24 -13.11
C VAL A 19 2.27 -7.41 -13.71
N VAL A 20 2.82 -6.36 -14.35
CA VAL A 20 4.15 -6.43 -14.98
C VAL A 20 5.24 -6.67 -13.97
N ALA A 21 5.22 -5.96 -12.84
CA ALA A 21 6.19 -6.13 -11.77
C ALA A 21 6.10 -7.52 -11.13
N SER A 22 4.88 -8.03 -10.92
CA SER A 22 4.64 -9.38 -10.38
C SER A 22 5.18 -10.46 -11.32
N ALA A 23 4.89 -10.34 -12.63
CA ALA A 23 5.41 -11.26 -13.64
C ALA A 23 6.94 -11.21 -13.73
N GLY A 24 7.54 -10.01 -13.68
CA GLY A 24 8.99 -9.83 -13.67
C GLY A 24 9.65 -10.49 -12.47
N ALA A 25 9.07 -10.34 -11.28
CA ALA A 25 9.55 -11.01 -10.07
C ALA A 25 9.50 -12.54 -10.22
N VAL A 26 8.37 -13.10 -10.67
CA VAL A 26 8.21 -14.55 -10.88
C VAL A 26 9.24 -15.10 -11.87
N ILE A 27 9.43 -14.43 -13.01
CA ILE A 27 10.41 -14.83 -14.03
C ILE A 27 11.84 -14.79 -13.46
N TRP A 28 12.18 -13.77 -12.68
CA TRP A 28 13.50 -13.64 -12.07
C TRP A 28 13.80 -14.77 -11.08
N PHE A 29 12.82 -15.11 -10.23
CA PHE A 29 12.93 -16.21 -9.27
C PHE A 29 13.02 -17.57 -9.93
N TRP A 30 12.35 -17.77 -11.08
CA TRP A 30 12.46 -19.00 -11.85
C TRP A 30 13.89 -19.24 -12.37
N LYS A 31 14.66 -18.17 -12.58
CA LYS A 31 16.06 -18.24 -13.03
C LYS A 31 17.08 -18.39 -11.90
N HIS A 32 16.74 -18.04 -10.66
CA HIS A 32 17.66 -18.05 -9.52
C HIS A 32 17.07 -18.79 -8.30
N PRO A 33 16.83 -20.11 -8.40
CA PRO A 33 16.23 -20.92 -7.35
C PRO A 33 17.08 -21.02 -6.07
N GLU A 34 18.37 -20.72 -6.14
CA GLU A 34 19.28 -20.65 -4.98
C GLU A 34 18.84 -19.62 -3.94
N HIS A 35 18.00 -18.65 -4.31
CA HIS A 35 17.47 -17.63 -3.39
C HIS A 35 16.15 -18.04 -2.69
N LEU A 36 15.66 -19.27 -2.87
CA LEU A 36 14.41 -19.75 -2.25
C LEU A 36 14.38 -19.63 -0.72
N GLN A 37 15.51 -19.80 -0.01
CA GLN A 37 15.54 -19.62 1.44
C GLN A 37 15.36 -18.15 1.85
N ALA A 38 15.84 -17.21 1.04
CA ALA A 38 15.61 -15.77 1.26
C ALA A 38 14.14 -15.41 1.04
N ILE A 39 13.42 -16.14 0.17
CA ILE A 39 11.98 -15.95 -0.05
C ILE A 39 11.20 -16.15 1.23
N TRP A 40 11.55 -17.12 2.08
CA TRP A 40 10.79 -17.36 3.31
C TRP A 40 10.82 -16.16 4.26
N GLN A 41 11.96 -15.48 4.37
CA GLN A 41 12.06 -14.23 5.14
C GLN A 41 11.24 -13.12 4.50
N ILE A 42 11.34 -12.95 3.17
CA ILE A 42 10.56 -11.95 2.42
C ILE A 42 9.06 -12.19 2.58
N VAL A 43 8.60 -13.45 2.49
CA VAL A 43 7.19 -13.83 2.66
C VAL A 43 6.74 -13.59 4.09
N LYS A 44 7.55 -13.96 5.10
CA LYS A 44 7.23 -13.73 6.51
C LYS A 44 7.05 -12.23 6.79
N TYR A 45 8.00 -11.40 6.35
CA TYR A 45 7.90 -9.95 6.52
C TYR A 45 6.78 -9.34 5.67
N GLY A 46 6.59 -9.82 4.45
CA GLY A 46 5.49 -9.39 3.58
C GLY A 46 4.11 -9.66 4.18
N ILE A 47 3.90 -10.85 4.76
CA ILE A 47 2.64 -11.20 5.44
C ILE A 47 2.44 -10.33 6.69
N ALA A 48 3.47 -10.16 7.51
CA ALA A 48 3.37 -9.31 8.70
C ALA A 48 3.09 -7.85 8.33
N TRP A 49 3.71 -7.35 7.27
CA TRP A 49 3.46 -6.01 6.74
C TRP A 49 2.04 -5.88 6.16
N LEU A 50 1.56 -6.86 5.39
CA LEU A 50 0.19 -6.88 4.89
C LEU A 50 -0.83 -6.90 6.03
N ALA A 51 -0.60 -7.69 7.07
CA ALA A 51 -1.46 -7.71 8.25
C ALA A 51 -1.51 -6.33 8.93
N PHE A 52 -0.37 -5.65 9.03
CA PHE A 52 -0.30 -4.28 9.53
C PHE A 52 -1.11 -3.30 8.68
N VAL A 53 -0.89 -3.28 7.36
CA VAL A 53 -1.60 -2.41 6.41
C VAL A 53 -3.10 -2.64 6.48
N ILE A 54 -3.54 -3.90 6.53
CA ILE A 54 -4.96 -4.26 6.61
C ILE A 54 -5.59 -3.66 7.88
N VAL A 55 -4.91 -3.78 9.01
CA VAL A 55 -5.41 -3.36 10.33
C VAL A 55 -5.35 -1.85 10.50
N LEU A 56 -4.39 -1.16 9.90
CA LEU A 56 -4.11 0.27 10.10
C LEU A 56 -5.36 1.18 9.99
N PRO A 57 -6.16 1.16 8.89
CA PRO A 57 -7.33 2.04 8.78
C PRO A 57 -8.43 1.67 9.79
N TRP A 58 -8.51 0.42 10.24
CA TRP A 58 -9.50 -0.01 11.24
C TRP A 58 -9.06 0.34 12.66
N ALA A 59 -7.77 0.20 12.98
CA ALA A 59 -7.23 0.61 14.27
C ALA A 59 -7.34 2.12 14.47
N THR A 60 -7.35 2.88 13.38
CA THR A 60 -7.47 4.34 13.37
C THR A 60 -8.86 4.83 12.92
N PHE A 61 -9.89 3.99 13.03
CA PHE A 61 -11.25 4.32 12.58
C PHE A 61 -11.81 5.64 13.15
N PHE A 62 -11.38 6.04 14.34
CA PHE A 62 -11.79 7.29 15.00
C PHE A 62 -11.24 8.55 14.31
N VAL A 63 -10.21 8.43 13.46
CA VAL A 63 -9.64 9.53 12.68
C VAL A 63 -10.59 9.91 11.54
N THR A 64 -11.25 8.94 10.91
CA THR A 64 -12.12 9.17 9.76
C THR A 64 -13.27 10.13 10.06
N PRO A 65 -14.06 9.99 11.16
CA PRO A 65 -15.08 10.98 11.54
C PRO A 65 -14.54 12.39 11.70
N TRP A 66 -13.35 12.55 12.28
CA TRP A 66 -12.73 13.87 12.48
C TRP A 66 -12.33 14.52 11.15
N VAL A 67 -11.87 13.71 10.19
CA VAL A 67 -11.53 14.17 8.84
C VAL A 67 -12.79 14.50 8.04
N VAL A 68 -13.83 13.68 8.11
CA VAL A 68 -15.12 13.94 7.45
C VAL A 68 -15.77 15.23 7.97
N ALA A 69 -15.75 15.45 9.29
CA ALA A 69 -16.29 16.67 9.90
C ALA A 69 -15.61 17.97 9.45
N ARG A 70 -14.42 17.89 8.84
CA ARG A 70 -13.69 19.05 8.30
C ARG A 70 -14.13 19.44 6.89
N ASP A 71 -14.89 18.59 6.20
CA ASP A 71 -15.36 18.78 4.81
C ASP A 71 -14.27 19.34 3.87
N SER A 72 -13.05 18.80 3.99
CA SER A 72 -11.87 19.33 3.33
C SER A 72 -11.06 18.24 2.64
N ASN A 73 -10.88 18.40 1.33
CA ASN A 73 -10.01 17.54 0.52
C ASN A 73 -8.56 17.53 1.03
N LEU A 74 -8.10 18.63 1.63
CA LEU A 74 -6.76 18.70 2.20
C LEU A 74 -6.63 17.82 3.44
N ALA A 75 -7.65 17.80 4.31
CA ALA A 75 -7.64 16.94 5.50
C ALA A 75 -7.62 15.46 5.11
N ALA A 76 -8.42 15.07 4.11
CA ALA A 76 -8.40 13.72 3.55
C ALA A 76 -7.04 13.35 2.95
N ALA A 77 -6.44 14.25 2.16
CA ALA A 77 -5.11 14.03 1.58
C ALA A 77 -4.03 13.86 2.65
N LEU A 78 -4.04 14.70 3.71
CA LEU A 78 -3.09 14.61 4.81
C LEU A 78 -3.21 13.29 5.59
N MET A 79 -4.44 12.81 5.81
CA MET A 79 -4.65 11.50 6.45
C MET A 79 -4.04 10.37 5.62
N LEU A 80 -4.28 10.35 4.31
CA LEU A 80 -3.72 9.33 3.41
C LEU A 80 -2.19 9.40 3.31
N ILE A 81 -1.62 10.61 3.25
CA ILE A 81 -0.17 10.81 3.31
C ILE A 81 0.38 10.29 4.65
N GLY A 82 -0.33 10.54 5.75
CA GLY A 82 0.03 10.02 7.07
C GLY A 82 0.10 8.49 7.09
N TYR A 83 -0.92 7.80 6.55
CA TYR A 83 -0.89 6.35 6.44
C TYR A 83 0.24 5.84 5.55
N LEU A 84 0.47 6.48 4.41
CA LEU A 84 1.58 6.12 3.53
C LEU A 84 2.94 6.27 4.24
N LEU A 85 3.14 7.36 5.00
CA LEU A 85 4.38 7.55 5.75
C LEU A 85 4.57 6.48 6.82
N VAL A 86 3.50 6.11 7.54
CA VAL A 86 3.55 5.04 8.54
C VAL A 86 3.87 3.70 7.86
N ASP A 87 3.22 3.38 6.73
CA ASP A 87 3.49 2.17 5.96
C ASP A 87 4.96 2.11 5.49
N VAL A 88 5.50 3.24 5.03
CA VAL A 88 6.90 3.38 4.62
C VAL A 88 7.83 3.13 5.80
N LEU A 89 7.59 3.77 6.94
CA LEU A 89 8.42 3.61 8.14
C LEU A 89 8.42 2.16 8.63
N VAL A 90 7.27 1.51 8.68
CA VAL A 90 7.15 0.11 9.11
C VAL A 90 7.84 -0.82 8.11
N ALA A 91 7.65 -0.62 6.81
CA ALA A 91 8.33 -1.43 5.79
C ALA A 91 9.86 -1.31 5.88
N PHE A 92 10.39 -0.08 6.03
CA PHE A 92 11.84 0.12 6.19
C PHE A 92 12.34 -0.47 7.51
N TRP A 93 11.57 -0.36 8.59
CA TRP A 93 11.92 -0.99 9.86
C TRP A 93 12.00 -2.52 9.76
N MET A 94 11.07 -3.16 9.02
CA MET A 94 11.06 -4.61 8.82
C MET A 94 12.15 -5.11 7.87
N ILE A 95 12.49 -4.31 6.85
CA ILE A 95 13.51 -4.65 5.86
C ILE A 95 14.93 -4.37 6.37
N GLY A 96 15.10 -3.45 7.34
CA GLY A 96 16.39 -3.15 7.95
C GLY A 96 17.27 -2.24 7.09
N SER A 97 18.53 -2.63 6.86
CA SER A 97 19.55 -1.74 6.27
C SER A 97 19.34 -1.49 4.78
N VAL A 98 19.13 -0.23 4.38
CA VAL A 98 18.85 0.19 3.00
C VAL A 98 20.01 -0.15 2.03
N SER A 99 21.25 -0.25 2.51
CA SER A 99 22.47 -0.32 1.70
C SER A 99 22.69 -1.64 0.93
N SER A 100 21.96 -2.71 1.24
CA SER A 100 22.14 -4.03 0.61
C SER A 100 21.05 -4.41 -0.40
N HIS A 101 20.18 -3.49 -0.79
CA HIS A 101 19.00 -3.80 -1.59
C HIS A 101 19.23 -3.68 -3.09
N ASN A 102 18.85 -4.73 -3.82
CA ASN A 102 18.86 -4.78 -5.28
C ASN A 102 17.63 -4.06 -5.88
N ALA A 103 17.69 -3.74 -7.18
CA ALA A 103 16.62 -3.03 -7.88
C ALA A 103 15.24 -3.72 -7.77
N LEU A 104 15.24 -5.07 -7.69
CA LEU A 104 14.02 -5.85 -7.50
C LEU A 104 13.31 -5.52 -6.17
N THR A 105 14.07 -5.32 -5.09
CA THR A 105 13.49 -4.98 -3.77
C THR A 105 12.77 -3.63 -3.83
N TRP A 106 13.35 -2.64 -4.50
CA TRP A 106 12.73 -1.33 -4.68
C TRP A 106 11.45 -1.38 -5.51
N VAL A 107 11.43 -2.20 -6.57
CA VAL A 107 10.22 -2.41 -7.37
C VAL A 107 9.10 -3.04 -6.54
N VAL A 108 9.42 -4.08 -5.75
CA VAL A 108 8.45 -4.74 -4.86
C VAL A 108 7.95 -3.79 -3.76
N LEU A 109 8.82 -2.95 -3.21
CA LEU A 109 8.44 -1.94 -2.22
C LEU A 109 7.49 -0.89 -2.80
N LEU A 110 7.82 -0.32 -3.95
CA LEU A 110 6.95 0.64 -4.65
C LEU A 110 5.58 0.01 -4.91
N LEU A 111 5.58 -1.22 -5.42
CA LEU A 111 4.38 -2.00 -5.67
C LEU A 111 3.54 -2.20 -4.40
N GLY A 112 4.18 -2.56 -3.30
CA GLY A 112 3.56 -2.69 -1.99
C GLY A 112 2.90 -1.38 -1.56
N PHE A 113 3.64 -0.27 -1.53
CA PHE A 113 3.12 1.03 -1.10
C PHE A 113 1.96 1.54 -1.97
N LEU A 114 2.02 1.35 -3.28
CA LEU A 114 0.90 1.69 -4.17
C LEU A 114 -0.34 0.86 -3.84
N SER A 115 -0.18 -0.44 -3.59
CA SER A 115 -1.28 -1.32 -3.22
C SER A 115 -1.89 -0.95 -1.86
N ALA A 116 -1.05 -0.68 -0.87
CA ALA A 116 -1.46 -0.25 0.47
C ALA A 116 -2.20 1.10 0.42
N GLY A 117 -1.69 2.07 -0.35
CA GLY A 117 -2.34 3.36 -0.54
C GLY A 117 -3.74 3.24 -1.14
N ILE A 118 -3.92 2.39 -2.16
CA ILE A 118 -5.24 2.12 -2.74
C ILE A 118 -6.17 1.46 -1.72
N TYR A 119 -5.68 0.47 -0.98
CA TYR A 119 -6.47 -0.19 0.06
C TYR A 119 -6.91 0.79 1.14
N ASN A 120 -5.98 1.61 1.67
CA ASN A 120 -6.27 2.61 2.70
C ASN A 120 -7.30 3.64 2.20
N LEU A 121 -7.18 4.10 0.95
CA LEU A 121 -8.18 4.97 0.32
C LEU A 121 -9.57 4.30 0.33
N LYS A 122 -9.66 3.04 -0.12
CA LYS A 122 -10.94 2.31 -0.18
C LYS A 122 -11.54 2.04 1.20
N ALA A 123 -10.71 1.69 2.18
CA ALA A 123 -11.16 1.49 3.54
C ALA A 123 -11.70 2.80 4.16
N CYS A 124 -11.02 3.93 3.92
CA CYS A 124 -11.47 5.23 4.39
C CYS A 124 -12.76 5.69 3.68
N GLU A 125 -12.89 5.50 2.36
CA GLU A 125 -14.14 5.77 1.63
C GLU A 125 -15.30 4.93 2.18
N PHE A 126 -15.06 3.67 2.51
CA PHE A 126 -16.06 2.80 3.11
C PHE A 126 -16.47 3.30 4.51
N GLN A 127 -15.52 3.68 5.35
CA GLN A 127 -15.82 4.23 6.68
C GLN A 127 -16.58 5.56 6.59
N ALA A 128 -16.17 6.46 5.68
CA ALA A 128 -16.82 7.75 5.48
C ALA A 128 -18.28 7.60 5.03
N SER A 129 -18.56 6.74 4.05
CA SER A 129 -19.94 6.54 3.58
C SER A 129 -20.88 6.02 4.70
N ARG A 130 -20.38 5.18 5.61
CA ARG A 130 -21.17 4.72 6.77
C ARG A 130 -21.43 5.79 7.83
N LEU A 131 -20.61 6.83 7.87
CA LEU A 131 -20.81 7.97 8.78
C LEU A 131 -21.77 9.01 8.18
N GLU A 132 -21.91 9.05 6.87
CA GLU A 132 -22.87 9.92 6.17
C GLU A 132 -24.28 9.30 6.14
N ASP A 133 -24.39 7.97 6.13
CA ASP A 133 -25.65 7.23 6.12
C ASP A 133 -26.31 7.05 7.52
N GLY A 134 -25.59 7.36 8.60
CA GLY A 134 -26.01 7.14 9.99
C GLY A 134 -26.38 8.42 10.74
#